data_AF-A0A947DHD5-F1
#
_entry.id   AF-A0A947DHD5-F1
#
_cell.length_a   1.000
_cell.length_b   1.000
_cell.length_c   1.000
_cell.angle_alpha   90.00
_cell.angle_beta   90.00
_cell.angle_gamma   90.00
#
_symmetry.space_group_name_H-M   'P 1'
#
loop_
_entity.id
_entity.type
_entity.pdbx_description
1 polymer ?
#
loop_
_entity_poly.entity_id
_entity_poly.type
_entity_poly.pdbx_seq_one_letter_code
_entity_poly.pdbx_strand_id
1 'polypeptide(L)'
;MKILTSLRQLRTRPVMAIWKKSLGRLLNYYDTKRGSLISFFPKLFIFFTLLNMSCYWLALLTAFPHEAFGDERIHYFLLQFPVGILGALFDSLSFFITVWIAKRALKTTSLASYIAHLSVDVVIAIVATWWVLFVFSFSGWLISIIQHSPESLATRADVYESRVVAAVQNPTNKHNLKNIYFGIVVGISAMLPTFTHLFLSVQAIGIYLRKYAQRWRLG
;
A
#
# COMPACT_ATOMS: atom_id res chain seq x y z
N MET A 1 -12.35 40.59 2.23
CA MET A 1 -11.55 39.42 1.78
C MET A 1 -10.70 38.78 2.88
N LYS A 2 -9.99 39.52 3.76
CA LYS A 2 -9.17 38.97 4.88
C LYS A 2 -9.94 38.23 6.00
N ILE A 3 -11.19 38.60 6.27
CA ILE A 3 -12.02 37.99 7.33
C ILE A 3 -12.48 36.57 6.93
N LEU A 4 -12.83 36.37 5.65
CA LEU A 4 -13.20 35.07 5.10
C LEU A 4 -12.02 34.08 5.12
N THR A 5 -10.79 34.54 4.87
CA THR A 5 -9.58 33.72 4.98
C THR A 5 -9.24 33.35 6.43
N SER A 6 -9.44 34.27 7.38
CA SER A 6 -9.26 34.02 8.82
C SER A 6 -10.26 32.97 9.35
N LEU A 7 -11.55 33.09 9.00
CA LEU A 7 -12.58 32.13 9.41
C LEU A 7 -12.37 30.73 8.78
N ARG A 8 -11.86 30.67 7.54
CA ARG A 8 -11.49 29.39 6.89
C ARG A 8 -10.28 28.73 7.57
N GLN A 9 -9.29 29.51 8.00
CA GLN A 9 -8.13 29.02 8.78
C GLN A 9 -8.51 28.56 10.19
N LEU A 10 -9.50 29.19 10.84
CA LEU A 10 -10.01 28.77 12.14
C LEU A 10 -10.87 27.49 12.06
N ARG A 11 -11.52 27.22 10.92
CA ARG A 11 -12.40 26.05 10.72
C ARG A 11 -11.67 24.74 10.42
N THR A 12 -10.48 24.77 9.81
CA THR A 12 -9.70 23.57 9.43
C THR A 12 -8.68 23.12 10.48
N ARG A 13 -8.20 24.05 11.33
CA ARG A 13 -7.37 23.76 12.52
C ARG A 13 -7.92 22.66 13.44
N PRO A 14 -9.23 22.58 13.77
CA PRO A 14 -9.75 21.54 14.66
C PRO A 14 -9.70 20.14 14.03
N VAL A 15 -9.96 19.99 12.72
CA VAL A 15 -9.85 18.69 12.03
C VAL A 15 -8.41 18.22 12.03
N MET A 16 -7.47 19.11 11.69
CA MET A 16 -6.03 18.83 11.75
C MET A 16 -5.59 18.42 13.15
N ALA A 17 -6.06 19.11 14.19
CA ALA A 17 -5.72 18.78 15.58
C ALA A 17 -6.23 17.39 15.99
N ILE A 18 -7.46 17.03 15.61
CA ILE A 18 -8.02 15.69 15.87
C ILE A 18 -7.21 14.62 15.13
N TRP A 19 -6.88 14.89 13.86
CA TRP A 19 -6.10 13.97 13.03
C TRP A 19 -4.68 13.78 13.59
N LYS A 20 -3.96 14.87 13.88
CA LYS A 20 -2.63 14.83 14.52
C LYS A 20 -2.66 14.10 15.85
N LYS A 21 -3.68 14.31 16.69
CA LYS A 21 -3.84 13.57 17.95
C LYS A 21 -4.01 12.07 17.72
N SER A 22 -4.76 11.67 16.70
CA SER A 22 -5.00 10.26 16.40
C SER A 22 -3.76 9.59 15.79
N LEU A 23 -3.07 10.26 14.88
CA LEU A 23 -1.78 9.81 14.36
C LEU A 23 -0.72 9.73 15.46
N GLY A 24 -0.65 10.73 16.35
CA GLY A 24 0.26 10.73 17.50
C GLY A 24 -0.01 9.58 18.45
N ARG A 25 -1.27 9.24 18.73
CA ARG A 25 -1.63 8.05 19.53
C ARG A 25 -1.16 6.76 18.86
N LEU A 26 -1.34 6.62 17.54
CA LEU A 26 -0.89 5.45 16.79
C LEU A 26 0.64 5.32 16.83
N LEU A 27 1.38 6.40 16.59
CA LEU A 27 2.84 6.38 16.65
C LEU A 27 3.36 6.10 18.07
N ASN A 28 2.72 6.65 19.10
CA ASN A 28 3.07 6.35 20.49
C ASN A 28 2.82 4.87 20.82
N TYR A 29 1.70 4.30 20.36
CA TYR A 29 1.42 2.87 20.51
C TYR A 29 2.50 2.03 19.82
N TYR A 30 2.86 2.37 18.58
CA TYR A 30 3.95 1.71 17.87
C TYR A 30 5.27 1.81 18.63
N ASP A 31 5.71 3.02 19.00
CA ASP A 31 7.00 3.23 19.66
C ASP A 31 7.08 2.51 21.02
N THR A 32 5.97 2.38 21.76
CA THR A 32 5.91 1.66 23.04
C THR A 32 5.85 0.15 22.90
N LYS A 33 5.25 -0.39 21.82
CA LYS A 33 5.05 -1.84 21.63
C LYS A 33 6.10 -2.50 20.75
N ARG A 34 6.77 -1.76 19.88
CA ARG A 34 7.72 -2.30 18.89
C ARG A 34 8.90 -3.04 19.51
N GLY A 35 9.42 -2.53 20.63
CA GLY A 35 10.68 -3.01 21.22
C GLY A 35 11.92 -2.67 20.36
N SER A 36 12.94 -3.52 20.44
CA SER A 36 14.21 -3.34 19.74
C SER A 36 14.07 -3.53 18.22
N LEU A 37 14.77 -2.69 17.44
CA LEU A 37 14.78 -2.78 15.98
C LEU A 37 15.27 -4.14 15.47
N ILE A 38 16.28 -4.69 16.13
CA ILE A 38 16.91 -5.98 15.77
C ILE A 38 15.90 -7.12 15.84
N SER A 39 15.00 -7.13 16.83
CA SER A 39 13.96 -8.17 16.93
C SER A 39 12.71 -7.83 16.10
N PHE A 40 12.42 -6.54 15.93
CA PHE A 40 11.20 -6.10 15.25
C PHE A 40 11.30 -6.27 13.74
N PHE A 41 12.45 -5.93 13.12
CA PHE A 41 12.61 -6.01 11.68
C PHE A 41 12.37 -7.43 11.13
N PRO A 42 12.97 -8.51 11.68
CA PRO A 42 12.70 -9.87 11.21
C PRO A 42 11.23 -10.27 11.37
N LYS A 43 10.57 -9.87 12.48
CA LYS A 43 9.15 -10.15 12.71
C LYS A 43 8.26 -9.45 11.68
N LEU A 44 8.55 -8.17 11.41
CA LEU A 44 7.84 -7.37 10.41
C LEU A 44 8.03 -7.95 9.01
N PHE A 45 9.27 -8.33 8.68
CA PHE A 45 9.59 -8.95 7.41
C PHE A 45 8.85 -10.27 7.22
N ILE A 46 8.89 -11.18 8.20
CA ILE A 46 8.14 -12.45 8.16
C ILE A 46 6.64 -12.18 8.02
N PHE A 47 6.10 -11.23 8.77
CA PHE A 47 4.69 -10.83 8.66
C PHE A 47 4.35 -10.40 7.23
N PHE A 48 5.14 -9.51 6.62
CA PHE A 48 4.90 -9.07 5.26
C PHE A 48 5.13 -10.17 4.22
N THR A 49 6.06 -11.10 4.43
CA THR A 49 6.25 -12.26 3.55
C THR A 49 4.99 -13.11 3.52
N LEU A 50 4.46 -13.46 4.69
CA LEU A 50 3.22 -14.24 4.80
C LEU A 50 2.03 -13.49 4.21
N LEU A 51 1.94 -12.17 4.43
CA LEU A 51 0.88 -11.34 3.87
C LEU A 51 0.95 -11.31 2.33
N ASN A 52 2.13 -11.07 1.75
CA ASN A 52 2.32 -11.04 0.30
C ASN A 52 1.99 -12.41 -0.34
N MET A 53 2.45 -13.51 0.27
CA MET A 53 2.11 -14.86 -0.20
C MET A 53 0.60 -15.11 -0.12
N SER A 54 -0.06 -14.67 0.95
CA SER A 54 -1.51 -14.80 1.10
C SER A 54 -2.27 -13.99 0.05
N CYS A 55 -1.86 -12.74 -0.20
CA CYS A 55 -2.43 -11.90 -1.25
C CYS A 55 -2.20 -12.48 -2.65
N TYR A 56 -1.01 -13.02 -2.91
CA TYR A 56 -0.70 -13.73 -4.16
C TYR A 56 -1.63 -14.92 -4.38
N TRP A 57 -1.79 -15.80 -3.40
CA TRP A 57 -2.68 -16.95 -3.53
C TRP A 57 -4.15 -16.54 -3.64
N LEU A 58 -4.58 -15.55 -2.87
CA LEU A 58 -5.94 -15.00 -2.99
C LEU A 58 -6.18 -14.49 -4.42
N ALA A 59 -5.25 -13.71 -4.96
CA ALA A 59 -5.33 -13.18 -6.33
C ALA A 59 -5.35 -14.31 -7.37
N LEU A 60 -4.45 -15.30 -7.25
CA LEU A 60 -4.34 -16.41 -8.19
C LEU A 60 -5.61 -17.27 -8.19
N LEU A 61 -6.09 -17.68 -7.01
CA LEU A 61 -7.28 -18.53 -6.87
C LEU A 61 -8.56 -17.85 -7.37
N THR A 62 -8.66 -16.53 -7.21
CA THR A 62 -9.88 -15.79 -7.60
C THR A 62 -9.85 -15.29 -9.05
N ALA A 63 -8.67 -14.96 -9.61
CA ALA A 63 -8.55 -14.45 -10.97
C ALA A 63 -8.26 -15.57 -12.00
N PHE A 64 -7.36 -16.50 -11.66
CA PHE A 64 -6.80 -17.52 -12.55
C PHE A 64 -6.79 -18.92 -11.89
N PRO A 65 -7.96 -19.47 -11.50
CA PRO A 65 -8.02 -20.75 -10.79
C PRO A 65 -7.46 -21.93 -11.59
N HIS A 66 -7.56 -21.90 -12.92
CA HIS A 66 -7.01 -22.94 -13.80
C HIS A 66 -5.48 -22.99 -13.76
N GLU A 67 -4.81 -21.84 -13.58
CA GLU A 67 -3.35 -21.77 -13.42
C GLU A 67 -2.91 -22.35 -12.07
N ALA A 68 -3.73 -22.15 -11.02
CA ALA A 68 -3.44 -22.67 -9.69
C ALA A 68 -3.53 -24.20 -9.60
N PHE A 69 -4.44 -24.82 -10.36
CA PHE A 69 -4.75 -26.25 -10.28
C PHE A 69 -4.41 -27.06 -11.54
N GLY A 70 -3.90 -26.41 -12.59
CA GLY A 70 -3.56 -27.03 -13.87
C GLY A 70 -2.13 -27.57 -13.94
N ASP A 71 -1.62 -27.61 -15.16
CA ASP A 71 -0.29 -28.16 -15.46
C ASP A 71 0.85 -27.25 -14.94
N GLU A 72 0.62 -25.94 -14.93
CA GLU A 72 1.57 -24.92 -14.46
C GLU A 72 1.58 -24.77 -12.92
N ARG A 73 0.87 -25.60 -12.16
CA ARG A 73 0.74 -25.46 -10.70
C ARG A 73 2.09 -25.36 -9.96
N ILE A 74 3.10 -26.10 -10.42
CA ILE A 74 4.44 -26.09 -9.82
C ILE A 74 5.14 -24.77 -10.09
N HIS A 75 4.97 -24.21 -11.30
CA HIS A 75 5.49 -22.90 -11.65
C HIS A 75 4.94 -21.82 -10.70
N TYR A 76 3.61 -21.73 -10.57
CA TYR A 76 2.97 -20.76 -9.70
C TYR A 76 3.21 -21.02 -8.20
N PHE A 77 3.38 -22.28 -7.80
CA PHE A 77 3.78 -22.60 -6.43
C PHE A 77 5.20 -22.12 -6.12
N LEU A 78 6.15 -22.24 -7.04
CA LEU A 78 7.52 -21.75 -6.81
C LEU A 78 7.59 -20.22 -6.88
N LEU A 79 6.79 -19.59 -7.74
CA LEU A 79 6.76 -18.14 -7.95
C LEU A 79 6.35 -17.37 -6.69
N GLN A 80 5.57 -17.99 -5.78
CA GLN A 80 5.15 -17.35 -4.52
C GLN A 80 6.32 -16.93 -3.62
N PHE A 81 7.45 -17.64 -3.66
CA PHE A 81 8.59 -17.39 -2.77
C PHE A 81 9.31 -16.10 -3.14
N PRO A 82 9.82 -15.92 -4.37
CA PRO A 82 10.44 -14.66 -4.76
C PRO A 82 9.43 -13.50 -4.73
N VAL A 83 8.16 -13.72 -5.10
CA VAL A 83 7.12 -12.69 -4.98
C VAL A 83 6.92 -12.27 -3.52
N GLY A 84 6.78 -13.25 -2.62
CA GLY A 84 6.58 -13.01 -1.19
C GLY A 84 7.76 -12.28 -0.54
N ILE A 85 8.98 -12.73 -0.83
CA ILE A 85 10.23 -12.18 -0.26
C ILE A 85 10.49 -10.76 -0.78
N LEU A 86 10.41 -10.54 -2.10
CA LEU A 86 10.66 -9.22 -2.69
C LEU A 86 9.54 -8.23 -2.38
N GLY A 87 8.29 -8.69 -2.31
CA GLY A 87 7.17 -7.89 -1.81
C GLY A 87 7.40 -7.45 -0.37
N ALA A 88 7.76 -8.39 0.51
CA ALA A 88 8.04 -8.09 1.92
C ALA A 88 9.21 -7.14 2.13
N LEU A 89 10.22 -7.19 1.27
CA LEU A 89 11.34 -6.25 1.31
C LEU A 89 10.85 -4.82 1.08
N PHE A 90 10.03 -4.61 0.04
CA PHE A 90 9.47 -3.30 -0.27
C PHE A 90 8.49 -2.81 0.81
N ASP A 91 7.61 -3.69 1.28
CA ASP A 91 6.62 -3.35 2.33
C ASP A 91 7.31 -3.01 3.65
N SER A 92 8.36 -3.74 4.01
CA SER A 92 9.15 -3.43 5.21
C SER A 92 9.85 -2.07 5.07
N LEU A 93 10.48 -1.80 3.92
CA LEU A 93 11.17 -0.53 3.68
C LEU A 93 10.18 0.65 3.68
N SER A 94 9.09 0.52 2.95
CA SER A 94 8.04 1.55 2.87
C SER A 94 7.42 1.80 4.23
N PHE A 95 7.20 0.78 5.07
CA PHE A 95 6.74 0.95 6.45
C PHE A 95 7.65 1.87 7.27
N PHE A 96 8.97 1.66 7.23
CA PHE A 96 9.90 2.52 7.97
C PHE A 96 9.92 3.96 7.44
N ILE A 97 9.83 4.12 6.11
CA ILE A 97 9.72 5.43 5.47
C ILE A 97 8.43 6.12 5.94
N THR A 98 7.27 5.47 5.85
CA THR A 98 5.99 6.01 6.34
C THR A 98 6.08 6.43 7.80
N VAL A 99 6.61 5.59 8.69
CA VAL A 99 6.75 5.93 10.12
C VAL A 99 7.62 7.17 10.29
N TRP A 100 8.74 7.27 9.57
CA TRP A 100 9.62 8.43 9.62
C TRP A 100 8.91 9.70 9.14
N ILE A 101 8.17 9.62 8.02
CA ILE A 101 7.39 10.73 7.46
C ILE A 101 6.27 11.15 8.41
N ALA A 102 5.56 10.20 9.01
CA ALA A 102 4.49 10.46 9.97
C ALA A 102 5.02 11.20 11.21
N LYS A 103 6.21 10.83 11.72
CA LYS A 103 6.89 11.56 12.80
C LYS A 103 7.24 13.00 12.39
N ARG A 104 7.67 13.23 11.14
CA ARG A 104 7.92 14.59 10.61
C ARG A 104 6.62 15.38 10.47
N ALA A 105 5.55 14.76 9.96
CA ALA A 105 4.25 15.37 9.79
C ALA A 105 3.73 15.93 11.13
N LEU A 106 3.89 15.20 12.24
CA LEU A 106 3.45 15.66 13.56
C LEU A 106 4.15 16.94 14.04
N LYS A 107 5.38 17.22 13.58
CA LYS A 107 6.12 18.44 13.93
C LYS A 107 5.68 19.68 13.13
N THR A 108 4.89 19.50 12.07
CA THR A 108 4.44 20.60 11.22
C THR A 108 3.33 21.43 11.87
N THR A 109 3.32 22.74 11.62
CA THR A 109 2.30 23.68 12.09
C THR A 109 1.26 24.03 11.03
N SER A 110 1.60 23.88 9.75
CA SER A 110 0.73 24.17 8.61
C SER A 110 -0.02 22.92 8.14
N LEU A 111 -1.33 23.05 7.87
CA LEU A 111 -2.15 21.98 7.32
C LEU A 111 -1.67 21.51 5.94
N ALA A 112 -1.26 22.44 5.08
CA ALA A 112 -0.75 22.09 3.75
C ALA A 112 0.52 21.25 3.85
N SER A 113 1.44 21.63 4.75
CA SER A 113 2.65 20.85 5.01
C SER A 113 2.31 19.49 5.64
N TYR A 114 1.36 19.43 6.56
CA TYR A 114 0.90 18.18 7.18
C TYR A 114 0.34 17.20 6.13
N ILE A 115 -0.55 17.67 5.26
CA ILE A 115 -1.11 16.87 4.16
C ILE A 115 0.00 16.45 3.21
N ALA A 116 0.89 17.36 2.80
CA ALA A 116 1.97 17.04 1.86
C ALA A 116 2.89 15.92 2.37
N HIS A 117 3.21 15.89 3.67
CA HIS A 117 3.97 14.77 4.24
C HIS A 117 3.18 13.46 4.14
N LEU A 118 1.90 13.46 4.53
CA LEU A 118 1.08 12.24 4.49
C LEU A 118 0.74 11.80 3.06
N SER A 119 0.81 12.70 2.07
CA SER A 119 0.66 12.35 0.66
C SER A 119 1.84 11.55 0.10
N VAL A 120 2.97 11.42 0.82
CA VAL A 120 4.09 10.60 0.36
C VAL A 120 3.69 9.11 0.26
N ASP A 121 2.73 8.64 1.04
CA ASP A 121 2.22 7.27 0.91
C ASP A 121 1.57 7.02 -0.46
N VAL A 122 1.02 8.05 -1.12
CA VAL A 122 0.53 7.95 -2.51
C VAL A 122 1.70 7.76 -3.47
N VAL A 123 2.82 8.45 -3.26
CA VAL A 123 4.03 8.26 -4.08
C VAL A 123 4.58 6.84 -3.87
N ILE A 124 4.61 6.37 -2.63
CA ILE A 124 4.99 4.99 -2.30
C ILE A 124 4.08 4.00 -3.01
N ALA A 125 2.76 4.22 -3.00
CA ALA A 125 1.81 3.35 -3.70
C ALA A 125 2.03 3.34 -5.22
N ILE A 126 2.35 4.47 -5.84
CA ILE A 126 2.71 4.53 -7.27
C ILE A 126 4.00 3.74 -7.53
N VAL A 127 5.04 3.93 -6.71
CA VAL A 127 6.29 3.16 -6.82
C VAL A 127 6.04 1.66 -6.62
N ALA A 128 5.12 1.29 -5.73
CA ALA A 128 4.71 -0.09 -5.53
C ALA A 128 4.14 -0.73 -6.81
N THR A 129 3.44 0.03 -7.66
CA THR A 129 2.95 -0.53 -8.94
C THR A 129 4.08 -0.96 -9.86
N TRP A 130 5.13 -0.16 -10.00
CA TRP A 130 6.33 -0.55 -10.74
C TRP A 130 7.09 -1.68 -10.06
N TRP A 131 7.15 -1.66 -8.72
CA TRP A 131 7.77 -2.74 -7.95
C TRP A 131 7.11 -4.09 -8.21
N VAL A 132 5.77 -4.14 -8.22
CA VAL A 132 5.02 -5.36 -8.53
C VAL A 132 5.41 -5.90 -9.92
N LEU A 133 5.44 -5.05 -10.96
CA LEU A 133 5.85 -5.48 -12.31
C LEU A 133 7.28 -6.03 -12.32
N PHE A 134 8.21 -5.37 -11.64
CA PHE A 134 9.58 -5.83 -11.49
C PHE A 134 9.65 -7.20 -10.80
N VAL A 135 8.97 -7.35 -9.66
CA VAL A 135 8.94 -8.58 -8.87
C VAL A 135 8.40 -9.74 -9.69
N PHE A 136 7.34 -9.54 -10.45
CA PHE A 136 6.75 -10.60 -11.28
C PHE A 136 7.62 -10.97 -12.49
N SER A 137 8.26 -10.00 -13.14
CA SER A 137 9.23 -10.25 -14.22
C SER A 137 10.46 -11.02 -13.72
N PHE A 138 11.07 -10.53 -12.64
CA PHE A 138 12.25 -11.15 -12.03
C PHE A 138 11.95 -12.53 -11.46
N SER A 139 10.81 -12.69 -10.78
CA SER A 139 10.39 -13.99 -10.24
C SER A 139 10.17 -15.01 -11.35
N GLY A 140 9.47 -14.63 -12.43
CA GLY A 140 9.27 -15.52 -13.57
C GLY A 140 10.58 -15.93 -14.23
N TRP A 141 11.49 -14.99 -14.42
CA TRP A 141 12.84 -15.26 -14.91
C TRP A 141 13.61 -16.23 -13.99
N LEU A 142 13.61 -16.00 -12.67
CA LEU A 142 14.27 -16.87 -11.70
C LEU A 142 13.70 -18.30 -11.73
N ILE A 143 12.37 -18.44 -11.76
CA ILE A 143 11.72 -19.76 -11.82
C ILE A 143 12.02 -20.47 -13.15
N SER A 144 12.10 -19.73 -14.27
CA SER A 144 12.44 -20.31 -15.58
C SER A 144 13.81 -21.01 -15.57
N ILE A 145 14.79 -20.47 -14.83
CA ILE A 145 16.11 -21.08 -14.63
C ILE A 145 15.98 -22.36 -13.78
N ILE A 146 15.22 -22.29 -12.69
CA ILE A 146 15.02 -23.42 -11.77
C ILE A 146 14.31 -24.59 -12.47
N GLN A 147 13.38 -24.30 -13.39
CA GLN A 147 12.63 -25.31 -14.15
C GLN A 147 13.34 -25.77 -15.43
N HIS A 148 14.62 -25.40 -15.64
CA HIS A 148 15.39 -25.75 -16.83
C HIS A 148 14.72 -25.37 -18.17
N SER A 149 13.87 -24.34 -18.15
CA SER A 149 13.19 -23.78 -19.32
C SER A 149 13.50 -22.28 -19.39
N PRO A 150 14.77 -21.89 -19.58
CA PRO A 150 15.23 -20.54 -19.35
C PRO A 150 14.59 -19.56 -20.34
N GLU A 151 13.93 -18.53 -19.79
CA GLU A 151 13.43 -17.39 -20.53
C GLU A 151 14.34 -16.18 -20.28
N SER A 152 14.44 -15.26 -21.22
CA SER A 152 15.17 -14.01 -20.98
C SER A 152 14.35 -13.07 -20.10
N LEU A 153 15.02 -12.27 -19.27
CA LEU A 153 14.34 -11.25 -18.44
C LEU A 153 13.62 -10.22 -19.32
N ALA A 154 14.19 -9.88 -20.49
CA ALA A 154 13.55 -8.99 -21.47
C ALA A 154 12.22 -9.56 -21.95
N THR A 155 12.19 -10.84 -22.32
CA THR A 155 10.96 -11.53 -22.75
C THR A 155 9.89 -11.51 -21.65
N ARG A 156 10.26 -11.73 -20.39
CA ARG A 156 9.31 -11.61 -19.26
C ARG A 156 8.81 -10.18 -19.08
N ALA A 157 9.69 -9.18 -19.20
CA ALA A 157 9.33 -7.78 -19.09
C ALA A 157 8.29 -7.38 -20.15
N ASP A 158 8.50 -7.81 -21.40
CA ASP A 158 7.57 -7.55 -22.51
C ASP A 158 6.17 -8.12 -22.26
N VAL A 159 6.08 -9.29 -21.60
CA VAL A 159 4.79 -9.88 -21.20
C VAL A 159 4.04 -8.98 -20.22
N TYR A 160 4.71 -8.43 -19.23
CA TYR A 160 4.05 -7.55 -18.25
C TYR A 160 3.79 -6.15 -18.82
N GLU A 161 4.67 -5.62 -19.66
CA GLU A 161 4.45 -4.36 -20.37
C GLU A 161 3.22 -4.43 -21.28
N SER A 162 3.13 -5.47 -22.12
CA SER A 162 1.97 -5.69 -23.01
C SER A 162 0.66 -5.84 -22.23
N ARG A 163 0.68 -6.50 -21.07
CA ARG A 163 -0.49 -6.58 -20.15
C ARG A 163 -0.89 -5.21 -19.62
N VAL A 164 0.06 -4.36 -19.25
CA VAL A 164 -0.22 -2.99 -18.79
C VAL A 164 -0.83 -2.17 -19.93
N VAL A 165 -0.23 -2.20 -21.13
CA VAL A 165 -0.75 -1.49 -22.31
C VAL A 165 -2.16 -1.96 -22.65
N ALA A 166 -2.41 -3.27 -22.66
CA ALA A 166 -3.74 -3.83 -22.93
C ALA A 166 -4.77 -3.41 -21.87
N ALA A 167 -4.39 -3.40 -20.59
CA ALA A 167 -5.24 -2.95 -19.50
C ALA A 167 -5.60 -1.46 -19.59
N VAL A 168 -4.68 -0.60 -20.05
CA VAL A 168 -4.95 0.83 -20.28
C VAL A 168 -5.87 1.03 -21.48
N GLN A 169 -5.65 0.31 -22.57
CA GLN A 169 -6.44 0.46 -23.80
C GLN A 169 -7.86 -0.10 -23.67
N ASN A 170 -8.04 -1.21 -22.94
CA ASN A 170 -9.34 -1.86 -22.77
C ASN A 170 -9.49 -2.44 -21.36
N PRO A 171 -9.75 -1.60 -20.34
CA PRO A 171 -9.77 -2.02 -18.93
C PRO A 171 -10.95 -2.93 -18.58
N THR A 172 -12.05 -2.84 -19.31
CA THR A 172 -13.29 -3.58 -19.03
C THR A 172 -13.35 -4.96 -19.69
N ASN A 173 -12.39 -5.28 -20.57
CA ASN A 173 -12.25 -6.63 -21.10
C ASN A 173 -12.05 -7.64 -19.95
N LYS A 174 -12.74 -8.78 -20.01
CA LYS A 174 -12.71 -9.82 -18.96
C LYS A 174 -11.29 -10.25 -18.55
N HIS A 175 -10.38 -10.39 -19.51
CA HIS A 175 -8.99 -10.77 -19.23
C HIS A 175 -8.21 -9.64 -18.57
N ASN A 176 -8.35 -8.41 -19.07
CA ASN A 176 -7.67 -7.25 -18.52
C ASN A 176 -8.19 -6.89 -17.12
N LEU A 177 -9.50 -7.01 -16.89
CA LEU A 177 -10.11 -6.81 -15.57
C LEU A 177 -9.54 -7.80 -14.55
N LYS A 178 -9.32 -9.07 -14.94
CA LYS A 178 -8.66 -10.06 -14.08
C LYS A 178 -7.22 -9.68 -13.76
N ASN A 179 -6.45 -9.20 -14.74
CA ASN A 179 -5.07 -8.73 -14.52
C ASN A 179 -5.02 -7.50 -13.60
N ILE A 180 -5.91 -6.53 -13.80
CA ILE A 180 -6.03 -5.35 -12.95
C ILE A 180 -6.39 -5.77 -11.53
N TYR A 181 -7.40 -6.62 -11.37
CA TYR A 181 -7.81 -7.16 -10.08
C TYR A 181 -6.66 -7.91 -9.40
N PHE A 182 -5.96 -8.77 -10.14
CA PHE A 182 -4.81 -9.51 -9.62
C PHE A 182 -3.74 -8.53 -9.09
N GLY A 183 -3.36 -7.54 -9.90
CA GLY A 183 -2.42 -6.49 -9.53
C GLY A 183 -2.84 -5.69 -8.29
N ILE A 184 -4.13 -5.35 -8.17
CA ILE A 184 -4.67 -4.66 -6.99
C ILE A 184 -4.51 -5.55 -5.75
N VAL A 185 -4.96 -6.82 -5.81
CA VAL A 185 -4.96 -7.72 -4.64
C VAL A 185 -3.53 -7.98 -4.14
N VAL A 186 -2.58 -8.22 -5.04
CA VAL A 186 -1.17 -8.40 -4.66
C VAL A 186 -0.52 -7.12 -4.16
N GLY A 187 -1.02 -5.94 -4.55
CA GLY A 187 -0.54 -4.64 -4.10
C GLY A 187 -1.15 -4.13 -2.78
N ILE A 188 -2.16 -4.82 -2.21
CA ILE A 188 -2.87 -4.35 -1.00
C ILE A 188 -1.93 -4.14 0.18
N SER A 189 -0.91 -4.99 0.35
CA SER A 189 0.02 -4.91 1.48
C SER A 189 0.79 -3.57 1.49
N ALA A 190 1.25 -3.11 0.33
CA ALA A 190 1.93 -1.82 0.16
C ALA A 190 1.00 -0.62 0.40
N MET A 191 -0.33 -0.80 0.30
CA MET A 191 -1.33 0.24 0.50
C MET A 191 -1.76 0.41 1.96
N LEU A 192 -1.32 -0.45 2.88
CA LEU A 192 -1.69 -0.41 4.31
C LEU A 192 -1.41 0.97 4.97
N PRO A 193 -0.25 1.62 4.76
CA PRO A 193 -0.02 3.00 5.19
C PRO A 193 -1.09 3.97 4.69
N THR A 194 -1.32 3.99 3.38
CA THR A 194 -2.29 4.88 2.72
C THR A 194 -3.68 4.70 3.30
N PHE A 195 -4.15 3.45 3.44
CA PHE A 195 -5.45 3.17 4.04
C PHE A 195 -5.55 3.61 5.49
N THR A 196 -4.48 3.43 6.27
CA THR A 196 -4.42 3.88 7.66
C THR A 196 -4.55 5.41 7.75
N HIS A 197 -3.79 6.14 6.94
CA HIS A 197 -3.82 7.60 6.94
C HIS A 197 -5.15 8.16 6.43
N LEU A 198 -5.71 7.57 5.37
CA LEU A 198 -7.05 7.91 4.87
C LEU A 198 -8.11 7.64 5.93
N PHE A 199 -8.09 6.48 6.59
CA PHE A 199 -9.02 6.15 7.68
C PHE A 199 -8.95 7.18 8.81
N LEU A 200 -7.74 7.52 9.28
CA LEU A 200 -7.56 8.55 10.32
C LEU A 200 -8.07 9.92 9.88
N SER A 201 -7.91 10.27 8.61
CA SER A 201 -8.42 11.54 8.06
C SER A 201 -9.95 11.59 8.07
N VAL A 202 -10.62 10.53 7.60
CA VAL A 202 -12.08 10.42 7.55
C VAL A 202 -12.65 10.39 8.97
N GLN A 203 -12.02 9.65 9.88
CA GLN A 203 -12.39 9.62 11.30
C GLN A 203 -12.33 11.02 11.92
N ALA A 204 -11.26 11.79 11.64
CA ALA A 204 -11.13 13.14 12.17
C ALA A 204 -12.24 14.08 11.66
N ILE A 205 -12.60 13.97 10.37
CA ILE A 205 -13.72 14.71 9.77
C ILE A 205 -15.04 14.32 10.45
N GLY A 206 -15.31 13.02 10.62
CA GLY A 206 -16.53 12.54 11.28
C GLY A 206 -16.67 13.01 12.73
N ILE A 207 -15.58 12.97 13.52
CA ILE A 207 -15.58 13.49 14.90
C ILE A 207 -15.86 14.99 14.91
N TYR A 208 -15.26 15.75 13.99
CA TYR A 208 -15.50 17.19 13.90
C TYR A 208 -16.97 17.51 13.56
N LEU A 209 -17.54 16.83 12.58
CA LEU A 209 -18.94 17.01 12.18
C LEU A 209 -19.91 16.70 13.32
N ARG A 210 -19.66 15.62 14.08
CA ARG A 210 -20.47 15.27 15.27
C ARG A 210 -20.43 16.36 16.34
N LYS A 211 -19.23 16.88 16.66
CA LYS A 211 -19.07 17.97 17.63
C LYS A 211 -19.75 19.26 17.17
N TYR A 212 -19.69 19.56 15.88
CA TYR A 212 -20.35 20.73 15.29
C TYR A 212 -21.87 20.61 15.39
N ALA A 213 -22.44 19.44 15.05
CA ALA A 213 -23.88 19.19 15.14
C ALA A 213 -24.40 19.27 16.59
N GLN A 214 -23.65 18.77 17.57
CA GLN A 214 -24.01 18.88 19.00
C GLN A 214 -24.04 20.33 19.49
N ARG A 215 -23.09 21.17 19.06
CA ARG A 215 -23.08 22.60 19.40
C ARG A 215 -24.29 23.34 18.83
N TRP A 216 -24.73 22.98 17.62
CA TRP A 216 -25.93 23.56 17.00
C TRP A 216 -27.25 23.09 17.61
N ARG A 217 -27.27 21.95 18.32
CA ARG A 217 -28.46 21.47 19.04
C ARG A 217 -28.61 22.06 20.44
N LEU A 218 -27.55 22.67 20.97
CA LEU A 218 -27.47 23.19 22.35
C LEU A 218 -27.41 24.72 22.43
N GLY A 219 -27.44 25.41 21.29
CA GLY A 219 -27.53 26.87 21.19
C GLY A 219 -28.73 27.25 20.34
#